data_AF-A0A3N5WM40-F1
#
_entry.id   AF-A0A3N5WM40-F1
#
_cell.length_a   1.000
_cell.length_b   1.000
_cell.length_c   1.000
_cell.angle_alpha   90.00
_cell.angle_beta   90.00
_cell.angle_gamma   90.00
#
_symmetry.space_group_name_H-M   'P 1'
#
loop_
_entity.id
_entity.type
_entity.pdbx_description
1 polymer ?
#
loop_
_entity_poly.entity_id
_entity_poly.type
_entity_poly.pdbx_seq_one_letter_code
_entity_poly.pdbx_strand_id
1 'polypeptide(L)'
;MNTISRWSEIPEFADEAAEARFWETHELDGRLMATSVHEADSRESTTITLRFDPRMLSRIKRIARSRFLNYQSMMKQWLAERLEDEMRKL
;
A
#
# COMPACT_ATOMS: atom_id res chain seq x y z
N MET A 1 4.07 34.33 5.77
CA MET A 1 3.85 33.49 4.58
C MET A 1 2.40 33.06 4.53
N ASN A 2 1.85 32.91 3.33
CA ASN A 2 0.55 32.28 3.08
C ASN A 2 0.76 30.77 3.00
N THR A 3 0.12 30.01 3.89
CA THR A 3 0.26 28.56 3.93
C THR A 3 -0.72 27.89 2.96
N ILE A 4 -0.20 27.10 2.03
CA ILE A 4 -0.96 26.36 1.03
C ILE A 4 -1.41 25.03 1.61
N SER A 5 -2.71 24.78 1.60
CA SER A 5 -3.32 23.59 2.23
C SER A 5 -3.77 22.53 1.22
N ARG A 6 -3.88 22.89 -0.07
CA ARG A 6 -4.29 22.01 -1.17
C ARG A 6 -3.46 22.26 -2.43
N TRP A 7 -3.13 21.19 -3.15
CA TRP A 7 -2.39 21.26 -4.43
C TRP A 7 -3.09 22.11 -5.50
N SER A 8 -4.43 22.23 -5.45
CA SER A 8 -5.21 23.06 -6.38
C SER A 8 -4.99 24.57 -6.22
N GLU A 9 -4.35 25.00 -5.13
CA GLU A 9 -4.06 26.41 -4.85
C GLU A 9 -2.74 26.85 -5.53
N ILE A 10 -1.96 25.91 -6.07
CA ILE A 10 -0.74 26.20 -6.83
C ILE A 10 -1.14 26.46 -8.29
N PRO A 11 -0.93 27.69 -8.82
CA PRO A 11 -1.24 27.99 -10.21
C PRO A 11 -0.19 27.40 -11.16
N GLU A 12 -0.55 27.26 -12.43
CA GLU A 12 0.44 26.98 -13.47
C GLU A 12 1.30 28.22 -13.71
N PHE A 13 2.62 28.09 -13.54
CA PHE A 13 3.57 29.18 -13.74
C PHE A 13 3.99 29.27 -15.20
N ALA A 14 4.05 30.50 -15.72
CA ALA A 14 4.51 30.76 -17.09
C ALA A 14 6.05 30.72 -17.21
N ASP A 15 6.76 31.04 -16.12
CA ASP A 15 8.21 31.03 -16.02
C ASP A 15 8.70 30.79 -14.58
N GLU A 16 9.98 30.43 -14.44
CA GLU A 16 10.63 30.15 -13.15
C GLU A 16 10.70 31.39 -12.25
N ALA A 17 10.72 32.59 -12.83
CA ALA A 17 10.75 33.83 -12.04
C ALA A 17 9.40 34.11 -11.38
N ALA A 18 8.29 33.73 -12.00
CA ALA A 18 6.94 33.79 -11.44
C ALA A 18 6.77 32.79 -10.31
N GLU A 19 7.35 31.59 -10.46
CA GLU A 19 7.39 30.60 -9.40
C GLU A 19 8.19 31.09 -8.18
N ALA A 20 9.38 31.68 -8.38
CA ALA A 20 10.19 32.21 -7.29
C ALA A 20 9.45 33.28 -6.48
N ARG A 21 8.80 34.25 -7.15
CA ARG A 21 8.00 35.29 -6.49
C ARG A 21 6.82 34.71 -5.71
N PHE A 22 6.23 33.62 -6.21
CA PHE A 22 5.16 32.93 -5.51
C PHE A 22 5.68 32.31 -4.19
N TRP A 23 6.81 31.59 -4.22
CA TRP A 23 7.39 30.95 -3.04
C TRP A 23 8.04 31.92 -2.04
N GLU A 24 8.35 33.16 -2.43
CA GLU A 24 8.75 34.22 -1.48
C GLU A 24 7.64 34.57 -0.48
N THR A 25 6.37 34.38 -0.87
CA THR A 25 5.21 34.76 -0.07
C THR A 25 4.39 33.58 0.40
N HIS A 26 4.56 32.39 -0.20
CA HIS A 26 3.81 31.18 0.09
C HIS A 26 4.69 30.06 0.66
N GLU A 27 4.12 29.24 1.52
CA GLU A 27 4.76 28.03 2.06
C GLU A 27 3.78 26.86 2.00
N LEU A 28 4.27 25.62 1.95
CA LEU A 28 3.41 24.44 1.97
C LEU A 28 3.04 24.06 3.41
N ASP A 29 1.77 23.70 3.64
CA ASP A 29 1.36 23.12 4.91
C ASP A 29 2.08 21.78 5.14
N GLY A 30 2.59 21.56 6.36
CA GLY A 30 3.31 20.34 6.71
C GLY A 30 2.48 19.06 6.53
N ARG A 31 1.15 19.12 6.66
CA ARG A 31 0.26 17.98 6.38
C ARG A 31 0.14 17.74 4.88
N LEU A 32 0.08 18.80 4.07
CA LEU A 32 0.07 18.70 2.62
C LEU A 32 1.37 18.05 2.10
N MET A 33 2.52 18.47 2.64
CA MET A 33 3.81 17.82 2.36
C MET A 33 3.84 16.35 2.81
N ALA A 34 3.28 16.03 3.99
CA ALA A 34 3.18 14.66 4.48
C ALA A 34 2.32 13.77 3.57
N THR A 35 1.22 14.30 3.00
CA THR A 35 0.40 13.55 2.03
C THR A 35 1.04 13.36 0.66
N SER A 36 2.05 14.16 0.29
CA SER A 36 2.86 13.92 -0.93
C SER A 36 4.00 12.92 -0.73
N VAL A 37 4.30 12.56 0.52
CA VAL A 37 5.10 11.37 0.77
C VAL A 37 4.23 10.19 0.38
N HIS A 38 4.55 9.54 -0.74
CA HIS A 38 4.00 8.22 -1.02
C HIS A 38 4.28 7.36 0.21
N GLU A 39 3.24 7.13 1.03
CA GLU A 39 3.26 6.03 1.97
C GLU A 39 3.62 4.81 1.13
N ALA A 40 4.80 4.26 1.38
CA ALA A 40 5.25 3.08 0.67
C ALA A 40 4.35 1.95 1.13
N ASP A 41 3.19 1.83 0.50
CA ASP A 41 2.10 0.86 0.70
C ASP A 41 2.54 -0.16 1.72
N SER A 42 2.42 0.23 3.01
CA SER A 42 3.17 -0.43 4.06
C SER A 42 2.58 -1.82 4.06
N ARG A 43 3.39 -2.79 3.64
CA ARG A 43 3.03 -4.20 3.72
C ARG A 43 3.00 -4.50 5.20
N GLU A 44 1.93 -4.10 5.88
CA GLU A 44 1.65 -4.41 7.27
C GLU A 44 1.38 -5.90 7.33
N SER A 45 2.47 -6.67 7.36
CA SER A 45 2.42 -8.09 7.52
C SER A 45 2.51 -8.39 9.01
N THR A 46 1.40 -8.79 9.61
CA THR A 46 1.42 -9.35 10.96
C THR A 46 1.87 -10.79 10.89
N THR A 47 2.93 -11.13 11.64
CA THR A 47 3.35 -12.53 11.78
C THR A 47 2.44 -13.24 12.77
N ILE A 48 1.82 -14.33 12.32
CA ILE A 48 0.97 -15.18 13.16
C ILE A 48 1.56 -16.59 13.25
N THR A 49 1.29 -17.27 14.37
CA THR A 49 1.63 -18.69 14.54
C THR A 49 0.36 -19.53 14.48
N LEU A 50 0.30 -20.48 13.54
CA LEU A 50 -0.82 -21.39 13.35
C LEU A 50 -0.35 -22.84 13.50
N ARG A 51 -1.16 -23.67 14.17
CA ARG A 51 -0.90 -25.11 14.29
C ARG A 51 -1.70 -25.86 13.22
N PHE A 52 -1.02 -26.73 12.49
CA PHE A 52 -1.62 -27.55 11.43
C PHE A 52 -1.40 -29.03 11.72
N ASP A 53 -2.37 -29.86 11.31
CA ASP A 53 -2.14 -31.30 11.23
C ASP A 53 -0.96 -31.59 10.27
N PRO A 54 0.02 -32.44 10.65
CA PRO A 54 1.20 -32.72 9.82
C PRO A 54 0.87 -33.30 8.43
N ARG A 55 -0.18 -34.12 8.31
CA ARG A 55 -0.60 -34.70 7.03
C ARG A 55 -1.21 -33.63 6.14
N MET A 56 -2.00 -32.73 6.72
CA MET A 56 -2.55 -31.59 5.99
C MET A 56 -1.45 -30.68 5.45
N LEU A 57 -0.48 -30.26 6.29
CA LEU A 57 0.64 -29.43 5.85
C LEU A 57 1.45 -30.10 4.74
N SER A 58 1.65 -31.42 4.83
CA SER A 58 2.37 -32.20 3.81
C SER A 58 1.65 -32.19 2.45
N ARG A 59 0.31 -32.29 2.46
CA ARG A 59 -0.50 -32.17 1.24
C ARG A 59 -0.39 -30.78 0.62
N ILE A 60 -0.44 -29.72 1.43
CA ILE A 60 -0.28 -28.33 0.96
C ILE A 60 1.09 -28.15 0.30
N LYS A 61 2.17 -28.61 0.97
CA LYS A 61 3.53 -28.54 0.43
C LYS A 61 3.66 -29.27 -0.91
N ARG A 62 3.02 -30.44 -1.07
CA ARG A 62 3.03 -31.19 -2.33
C ARG A 62 2.36 -30.41 -3.47
N ILE A 63 1.20 -29.81 -3.20
CA ILE A 63 0.46 -29.01 -4.19
C ILE A 63 1.22 -27.73 -4.56
N ALA A 64 1.80 -27.07 -3.57
CA ALA A 64 2.63 -25.88 -3.80
C ALA A 64 3.83 -26.21 -4.69
N ARG A 65 4.53 -27.33 -4.41
CA ARG A 65 5.64 -27.81 -5.24
C ARG A 65 5.23 -28.13 -6.67
N SER A 66 4.09 -28.79 -6.89
CA SER A 66 3.61 -29.08 -8.24
C SER A 66 3.22 -27.83 -9.04
N ARG A 67 3.00 -26.71 -8.36
CA ARG A 67 2.70 -25.39 -8.97
C ARG A 67 3.91 -24.44 -8.94
N PHE A 68 5.10 -24.93 -8.59
CA PHE A 68 6.33 -24.14 -8.47
C PHE A 68 6.21 -22.92 -7.53
N LEU A 69 5.42 -23.07 -6.45
CA LEU A 69 5.17 -22.02 -5.46
C LEU A 69 5.66 -22.41 -4.06
N ASN A 70 6.01 -21.41 -3.24
CA ASN A 70 6.24 -21.61 -1.81
C ASN A 70 4.90 -21.92 -1.12
N TYR A 71 4.89 -22.93 -0.24
CA TYR A 71 3.68 -23.34 0.49
C TYR A 71 3.07 -22.20 1.34
N GLN A 72 3.87 -21.27 1.86
CA GLN A 72 3.38 -20.09 2.58
C GLN A 72 2.67 -19.12 1.65
N SER A 73 3.20 -18.91 0.43
CA SER A 73 2.53 -18.09 -0.59
C SER A 73 1.23 -18.73 -1.06
N MET A 74 1.23 -20.05 -1.27
CA MET A 74 0.02 -20.82 -1.60
C MET A 74 -1.07 -20.67 -0.54
N MET A 75 -0.72 -20.79 0.75
CA MET A 75 -1.67 -20.60 1.84
C MET A 75 -2.26 -19.19 1.87
N LYS A 76 -1.45 -18.16 1.60
CA LYS A 76 -1.93 -16.78 1.52
C LYS A 76 -2.90 -16.57 0.36
N GLN A 77 -2.61 -17.13 -0.81
CA GLN A 77 -3.49 -17.04 -1.98
C GLN A 77 -4.85 -17.71 -1.72
N TRP A 78 -4.86 -18.94 -1.22
CA TRP A 78 -6.11 -19.64 -0.91
C TRP A 78 -6.94 -18.93 0.17
N LEU A 79 -6.29 -18.34 1.17
CA LEU A 79 -6.99 -17.58 2.20
C LEU A 79 -7.62 -16.31 1.62
N ALA A 80 -6.90 -15.59 0.74
CA ALA A 80 -7.41 -14.41 0.05
C ALA A 80 -8.61 -14.77 -0.85
N GLU A 81 -8.48 -15.80 -1.69
CA GLU A 81 -9.58 -16.31 -2.53
C GLU A 81 -10.81 -16.65 -1.69
N ARG A 82 -10.62 -17.37 -0.57
CA ARG A 82 -11.73 -17.73 0.30
C ARG A 82 -12.36 -16.52 0.97
N LEU A 83 -11.57 -15.53 1.36
CA LEU A 83 -12.08 -14.30 1.98
C LEU A 83 -12.92 -13.50 0.99
N GLU A 84 -12.44 -13.31 -0.25
CA GLU A 84 -13.18 -12.63 -1.31
C GLU A 84 -14.51 -13.33 -1.61
N ASP A 85 -14.52 -14.66 -1.64
CA ASP A 85 -15.73 -15.44 -1.86
C ASP A 85 -16.75 -15.31 -0.71
N GLU A 86 -16.30 -15.23 0.55
CA GLU A 86 -17.19 -14.96 1.70
C GLU A 86 -17.70 -13.52 1.69
N MET A 87 -16.84 -12.55 1.37
CA MET A 87 -17.24 -11.14 1.25
C MET A 87 -18.29 -10.91 0.16
N ARG A 88 -18.25 -11.69 -0.94
CA ARG A 88 -19.26 -11.62 -2.00
C ARG A 88 -20.64 -12.17 -1.58
N LYS A 89 -20.69 -13.04 -0.58
CA LYS A 89 -21.94 -13.67 -0.09
C LYS A 89 -22.63 -12.87 1.01
N LEU A 90 -21.90 -11.95 1.64
CA LEU A 90 -22.43 -10.96 2.58
C LEU A 90 -23.10 -9.82 1.80
#